data_AF-A0A7S4A859-F1
#
_entry.id   AF-A0A7S4A859-F1
#
_cell.length_a   1.000
_cell.length_b   1.000
_cell.length_c   1.000
_cell.angle_alpha   90.00
_cell.angle_beta   90.00
_cell.angle_gamma   90.00
#
_symmetry.space_group_name_H-M   'P 1'
#
loop_
_entity.id
_entity.type
_entity.pdbx_description
1 polymer ?
#
loop_
_entity_poly.entity_id
_entity_poly.type
_entity_poly.pdbx_seq_one_letter_code
_entity_poly.pdbx_strand_id
1 'polypeptide(L)'
;RKRARPAAAAGPRPPPATATSIRNLDADVDGLRRRFLGRVVPPLGGQVKRAVMEAASPGVSPTFSRMSGIQEWRNAIMLFVNVYGDGYKNSFVGGGVEITWFAQPRQWEGTPVVQRLVNCDGGEVAADGGGEAVHFDETPVLLFCREEGQGYVYCGELAYLGHDPARIPIRFVWQLTDYEQLKDAPPFQSLVANCRNLLASPRPLG
;
A
#
# COMPACT_ATOMS: atom_id res chain seq x y z
N ARG A 1 1.31 -7.54 -44.26
CA ARG A 1 1.29 -8.88 -43.61
C ARG A 1 1.96 -8.75 -42.24
N LYS A 2 1.19 -8.66 -41.13
CA LYS A 2 1.72 -8.53 -39.76
C LYS A 2 2.16 -9.91 -39.26
N ARG A 3 3.40 -10.05 -38.79
CA ARG A 3 3.91 -11.27 -38.15
C ARG A 3 3.24 -11.43 -36.78
N ALA A 4 2.67 -12.60 -36.52
CA ALA A 4 2.14 -12.97 -35.21
C ALA A 4 3.29 -13.15 -34.20
N ARG A 5 3.11 -12.62 -32.99
CA ARG A 5 4.03 -12.81 -31.85
C ARG A 5 3.77 -14.20 -31.27
N PRO A 6 4.80 -15.04 -31.03
CA PRO A 6 4.59 -16.35 -30.43
C PRO A 6 4.07 -16.19 -28.99
N ALA A 7 3.14 -17.07 -28.61
CA ALA A 7 2.64 -17.14 -27.24
C ALA A 7 3.81 -17.40 -26.27
N ALA A 8 3.95 -16.57 -25.25
CA ALA A 8 4.97 -16.75 -24.24
C ALA A 8 4.66 -18.05 -23.48
N ALA A 9 5.58 -19.00 -23.50
CA ALA A 9 5.51 -20.20 -22.67
C ALA A 9 5.38 -19.75 -21.21
N ALA A 10 4.39 -20.29 -20.50
CA ALA A 10 4.22 -20.05 -19.07
C ALA A 10 5.52 -20.47 -18.36
N GLY A 11 6.21 -19.51 -17.75
CA GLY A 11 7.40 -19.78 -16.95
C GLY A 11 7.07 -20.74 -15.79
N PRO A 12 8.10 -21.37 -15.18
CA PRO A 12 7.89 -22.29 -14.07
C PRO A 12 7.03 -21.64 -12.98
N ARG A 13 6.02 -22.37 -12.51
CA ARG A 13 5.16 -21.93 -11.39
C ARG A 13 6.07 -21.55 -10.21
N PRO A 14 5.86 -20.39 -9.58
CA PRO A 14 6.61 -20.04 -8.39
C PRO A 14 6.43 -21.14 -7.33
N PRO A 15 7.46 -21.45 -6.53
CA PRO A 15 7.36 -22.44 -5.47
C PRO A 15 6.19 -22.09 -4.54
N PRO A 16 5.49 -23.10 -3.98
CA PRO A 16 4.41 -22.86 -3.05
C PRO A 16 4.93 -22.00 -1.89
N ALA A 17 4.15 -20.98 -1.55
CA ALA A 17 4.44 -20.09 -0.43
C ALA A 17 4.71 -20.93 0.83
N THR A 18 5.84 -20.69 1.50
CA THR A 18 6.17 -21.37 2.76
C THR A 18 5.08 -21.09 3.80
N ALA A 19 4.93 -21.93 4.82
CA ALA A 19 3.97 -21.70 5.91
C ALA A 19 4.12 -20.30 6.57
N THR A 20 5.31 -19.71 6.48
CA THR A 20 5.65 -18.38 6.97
C THR A 20 5.44 -17.24 5.98
N SER A 21 4.97 -17.52 4.76
CA SER A 21 4.65 -16.49 3.78
C SER A 21 3.50 -15.63 4.25
N ILE A 22 3.62 -14.30 4.11
CA ILE A 22 2.55 -13.37 4.47
C ILE A 22 1.23 -13.66 3.75
N ARG A 23 1.27 -14.23 2.54
CA ARG A 23 0.06 -14.63 1.80
C ARG A 23 -0.73 -15.74 2.50
N ASN A 24 -0.11 -16.45 3.44
CA ASN A 24 -0.69 -17.52 4.23
C ASN A 24 -0.89 -17.12 5.71
N LEU A 25 -0.46 -15.92 6.12
CA LEU A 25 -0.54 -15.44 7.50
C LEU A 25 -1.56 -14.30 7.62
N ASP A 26 -2.21 -14.22 8.77
CA ASP A 26 -3.00 -13.05 9.15
C ASP A 26 -2.11 -12.01 9.82
N ALA A 27 -2.28 -10.76 9.42
CA ALA A 27 -1.76 -9.61 10.16
C ALA A 27 -2.60 -9.37 11.41
N ASP A 28 -1.93 -9.10 12.54
CA ASP A 28 -2.49 -8.57 13.79
C ASP A 28 -2.82 -7.07 13.62
N VAL A 29 -3.87 -6.78 12.83
CA VAL A 29 -4.32 -5.41 12.50
C VAL A 29 -4.64 -4.62 13.77
N ASP A 30 -5.42 -5.20 14.68
CA ASP A 30 -5.80 -4.56 15.93
C ASP A 30 -4.61 -4.27 16.83
N GLY A 31 -3.66 -5.20 16.93
CA GLY A 31 -2.47 -5.00 17.72
C GLY A 31 -1.55 -3.94 17.12
N LEU A 32 -1.44 -3.85 15.80
CA LEU A 32 -0.73 -2.73 15.14
C LEU A 32 -1.39 -1.40 15.48
N ARG A 33 -2.71 -1.33 15.37
CA ARG A 33 -3.50 -0.14 15.70
C ARG A 33 -3.28 0.32 17.13
N ARG A 34 -3.44 -0.56 18.11
CA ARG A 34 -3.24 -0.23 19.53
C ARG A 34 -1.82 0.24 19.84
N ARG A 35 -0.80 -0.35 19.19
CA ARG A 35 0.60 -0.10 19.53
C ARG A 35 1.19 1.10 18.78
N PHE A 36 0.79 1.30 17.52
CA PHE A 36 1.56 2.12 16.59
C PHE A 36 0.79 3.21 15.85
N LEU A 37 -0.55 3.34 16.00
CA LEU A 37 -1.27 4.40 15.29
C LEU A 37 -0.65 5.78 15.59
N GLY A 38 -0.23 6.49 14.54
CA GLY A 38 0.47 7.79 14.62
C GLY A 38 1.90 7.74 15.13
N ARG A 39 2.48 6.56 15.31
CA ARG A 39 3.83 6.36 15.84
C ARG A 39 4.74 5.71 14.81
N VAL A 40 6.04 5.98 14.94
CA VAL A 40 7.08 5.26 14.20
C VAL A 40 7.18 3.85 14.75
N VAL A 41 7.15 2.85 13.88
CA VAL A 41 7.47 1.46 14.24
C VAL A 41 8.99 1.35 14.43
N PRO A 42 9.48 0.97 15.63
CA PRO A 42 10.91 0.93 15.91
C PRO A 42 11.67 -0.01 14.96
N PRO A 43 12.76 0.43 14.32
CA PRO A 43 13.51 -0.40 13.39
C PRO A 43 14.25 -1.55 14.08
N LEU A 44 14.40 -2.68 13.37
CA LEU A 44 15.22 -3.81 13.80
C LEU A 44 16.61 -3.72 13.18
N GLY A 45 17.57 -3.07 13.88
CA GLY A 45 18.94 -2.92 13.38
C GLY A 45 19.03 -2.26 12.00
N GLY A 46 18.21 -1.23 11.76
CA GLY A 46 18.10 -0.54 10.47
C GLY A 46 17.10 -1.17 9.48
N GLN A 47 16.56 -2.36 9.75
CA GLN A 47 15.56 -3.00 8.89
C GLN A 47 14.14 -2.49 9.19
N VAL A 48 13.82 -1.30 8.67
CA VAL A 48 12.56 -0.59 8.91
C VAL A 48 11.31 -1.35 8.44
N LYS A 49 11.31 -1.93 7.23
CA LYS A 49 10.15 -2.69 6.74
C LYS A 49 10.00 -4.02 7.49
N ARG A 50 11.11 -4.72 7.74
CA ARG A 50 11.12 -5.98 8.51
C ARG A 50 10.48 -5.80 9.89
N ALA A 51 10.78 -4.68 10.56
CA ALA A 51 10.20 -4.35 11.85
C ALA A 51 8.67 -4.28 11.81
N VAL A 52 8.10 -3.64 10.79
CA VAL A 52 6.64 -3.59 10.58
C VAL A 52 6.08 -4.99 10.34
N MET A 53 6.72 -5.77 9.47
CA MET A 53 6.23 -7.11 9.13
C MET A 53 6.25 -8.05 10.35
N GLU A 54 7.30 -8.02 11.19
CA GLU A 54 7.35 -8.80 12.43
C GLU A 54 6.37 -8.29 13.49
N ALA A 55 6.20 -6.97 13.61
CA ALA A 55 5.22 -6.38 14.50
C ALA A 55 3.79 -6.82 14.15
N ALA A 56 3.50 -7.01 12.85
CA ALA A 56 2.22 -7.46 12.34
C ALA A 56 1.95 -8.95 12.52
N SER A 57 2.95 -9.76 12.88
CA SER A 57 2.79 -11.21 13.05
C SER A 57 3.51 -11.70 14.31
N PRO A 58 3.08 -11.30 15.52
CA PRO A 58 3.74 -11.66 16.76
C PRO A 58 3.95 -13.18 16.87
N GLY A 59 5.16 -13.61 17.20
CA GLY A 59 5.49 -15.04 17.38
C GLY A 59 5.86 -15.79 16.10
N VAL A 60 5.77 -15.17 14.92
CA VAL A 60 6.21 -15.77 13.64
C VAL A 60 7.13 -14.80 12.92
N SER A 61 8.19 -15.30 12.27
CA SER A 61 9.01 -14.50 11.35
C SER A 61 8.46 -14.60 9.92
N PRO A 62 7.74 -13.59 9.41
CA PRO A 62 7.12 -13.68 8.10
C PRO A 62 8.13 -13.58 6.95
N THR A 63 7.85 -14.28 5.85
CA THR A 63 8.57 -14.14 4.58
C THR A 63 7.77 -13.27 3.62
N PHE A 64 8.43 -12.28 3.01
CA PHE A 64 7.79 -11.27 2.16
C PHE A 64 8.76 -10.68 1.14
N SER A 65 8.21 -9.98 0.14
CA SER A 65 9.03 -9.33 -0.89
C SER A 65 9.61 -8.01 -0.37
N ARG A 66 10.92 -7.95 -0.14
CA ARG A 66 11.60 -6.72 0.33
C ARG A 66 11.46 -5.55 -0.63
N MET A 67 11.30 -5.83 -1.93
CA MET A 67 11.27 -4.82 -3.00
C MET A 67 9.85 -4.31 -3.33
N SER A 68 8.80 -4.92 -2.77
CA SER A 68 7.43 -4.52 -3.05
C SER A 68 6.95 -3.46 -2.06
N GLY A 69 6.35 -2.38 -2.57
CA GLY A 69 5.61 -1.41 -1.76
C GLY A 69 4.28 -1.96 -1.24
N ILE A 70 3.70 -2.95 -1.94
CA ILE A 70 2.47 -3.62 -1.55
C ILE A 70 2.81 -4.98 -0.93
N GLN A 71 2.27 -5.26 0.25
CA GLN A 71 2.39 -6.56 0.92
C GLN A 71 1.00 -7.14 1.16
N GLU A 72 0.70 -8.22 0.44
CA GLU A 72 -0.59 -8.91 0.52
C GLU A 72 -0.52 -9.98 1.62
N TRP A 73 -1.12 -9.67 2.77
CA TRP A 73 -1.40 -10.65 3.81
C TRP A 73 -2.65 -11.44 3.44
N ARG A 74 -2.93 -12.52 4.17
CA ARG A 74 -4.17 -13.28 3.97
C ARG A 74 -5.40 -12.41 4.25
N ASN A 75 -5.42 -11.70 5.37
CA ASN A 75 -6.53 -10.87 5.83
C ASN A 75 -6.36 -9.35 5.61
N ALA A 76 -5.26 -8.86 5.03
CA ALA A 76 -5.01 -7.42 4.91
C ALA A 76 -4.05 -7.10 3.74
N ILE A 77 -4.01 -5.83 3.34
CA ILE A 77 -2.97 -5.32 2.44
C ILE A 77 -2.21 -4.21 3.17
N MET A 78 -0.88 -4.26 3.18
CA MET A 78 -0.06 -3.17 3.70
C MET A 78 0.61 -2.40 2.57
N LEU A 79 0.38 -1.09 2.54
CA LEU A 79 1.02 -0.14 1.64
C LEU A 79 2.18 0.54 2.35
N PHE A 80 3.39 0.33 1.84
CA PHE A 80 4.60 0.98 2.28
C PHE A 80 4.98 2.08 1.31
N VAL A 81 4.81 3.32 1.76
CA VAL A 81 4.90 4.52 0.94
C VAL A 81 6.04 5.39 1.45
N ASN A 82 7.01 5.66 0.58
CA ASN A 82 7.84 6.83 0.77
C ASN A 82 6.97 8.04 0.38
N VAL A 83 6.68 8.91 1.34
CA VAL A 83 6.16 10.24 1.04
C VAL A 83 7.35 11.09 0.66
N TYR A 84 7.21 11.90 -0.40
CA TYR A 84 8.30 12.60 -1.06
C TYR A 84 9.39 11.68 -1.70
N GLY A 85 10.04 12.20 -2.75
CA GLY A 85 11.14 11.57 -3.48
C GLY A 85 11.20 12.05 -4.93
N ASP A 86 12.32 11.79 -5.62
CA ASP A 86 12.55 12.23 -7.02
C ASP A 86 11.64 11.53 -8.06
N GLY A 87 10.78 10.62 -7.61
CA GLY A 87 9.85 9.85 -8.43
C GLY A 87 8.41 10.37 -8.41
N TYR A 88 7.44 9.45 -8.33
CA TYR A 88 6.02 9.80 -8.25
C TYR A 88 5.71 10.48 -6.91
N LYS A 89 5.00 11.60 -6.97
CA LYS A 89 4.64 12.40 -5.80
C LYS A 89 3.52 11.73 -5.00
N ASN A 90 3.86 10.74 -4.17
CA ASN A 90 2.96 10.30 -3.11
C ASN A 90 2.85 11.42 -2.09
N SER A 91 1.65 11.89 -1.81
CA SER A 91 1.44 13.09 -1.00
C SER A 91 0.13 13.03 -0.25
N PHE A 92 0.17 13.51 0.99
CA PHE A 92 -1.03 13.85 1.74
C PHE A 92 -1.66 15.15 1.18
N VAL A 93 -2.98 15.14 1.03
CA VAL A 93 -3.80 16.27 0.58
C VAL A 93 -4.94 16.52 1.57
N GLY A 94 -5.70 17.60 1.40
CA GLY A 94 -6.84 17.92 2.28
C GLY A 94 -6.43 18.08 3.76
N GLY A 95 -5.22 18.58 4.01
CA GLY A 95 -4.71 18.74 5.37
C GLY A 95 -4.20 17.45 6.03
N GLY A 96 -4.10 16.34 5.28
CA GLY A 96 -3.70 15.03 5.79
C GLY A 96 -4.80 13.98 5.73
N VAL A 97 -6.05 14.37 5.47
CA VAL A 97 -7.22 13.47 5.46
C VAL A 97 -7.12 12.43 4.34
N GLU A 98 -6.51 12.80 3.22
CA GLU A 98 -6.40 11.97 2.04
C GLU A 98 -4.95 11.79 1.64
N ILE A 99 -4.65 10.68 0.96
CA ILE A 99 -3.37 10.43 0.32
C ILE A 99 -3.55 10.04 -1.15
N THR A 100 -2.74 10.65 -2.00
CA THR A 100 -2.55 10.17 -3.37
C THR A 100 -1.36 9.22 -3.41
N TRP A 101 -1.56 8.02 -3.94
CA TRP A 101 -0.51 7.01 -4.04
C TRP A 101 -0.44 6.43 -5.45
N PHE A 102 0.78 6.21 -5.95
CA PHE A 102 1.03 5.61 -7.25
C PHE A 102 1.50 4.17 -7.10
N ALA A 103 0.83 3.26 -7.82
CA ALA A 103 1.26 1.87 -7.92
C ALA A 103 2.54 1.75 -8.76
N GLN A 104 3.13 0.56 -8.84
CA GLN A 104 4.24 0.30 -9.75
C GLN A 104 3.72 0.21 -11.20
N PRO A 105 4.49 0.59 -12.24
CA PRO A 105 4.01 0.55 -13.63
C PRO A 105 3.50 -0.82 -14.13
N ARG A 106 3.96 -1.92 -13.50
CA ARG A 106 3.50 -3.29 -13.79
C ARG A 106 2.16 -3.65 -13.14
N GLN A 107 1.65 -2.82 -12.23
CA GLN A 107 0.39 -2.98 -11.52
C GLN A 107 -0.65 -2.10 -12.21
N TRP A 108 -1.30 -2.70 -13.19
CA TRP A 108 -2.43 -2.12 -13.92
C TRP A 108 -3.75 -2.72 -13.39
N GLU A 109 -4.88 -2.17 -13.84
CA GLU A 109 -6.19 -2.38 -13.19
C GLU A 109 -6.59 -3.85 -13.09
N GLY A 110 -6.41 -4.64 -14.16
CA GLY A 110 -6.72 -6.07 -14.14
C GLY A 110 -5.67 -6.95 -13.47
N THR A 111 -4.66 -6.39 -12.80
CA THR A 111 -3.80 -7.22 -11.93
C THR A 111 -4.54 -7.62 -10.66
N PRO A 112 -4.38 -8.86 -10.15
CA PRO A 112 -5.13 -9.33 -8.98
C PRO A 112 -4.98 -8.43 -7.74
N VAL A 113 -3.79 -7.87 -7.52
CA VAL A 113 -3.53 -6.97 -6.39
C VAL A 113 -4.25 -5.64 -6.52
N VAL A 114 -4.40 -5.10 -7.74
CA VAL A 114 -5.15 -3.86 -7.96
C VAL A 114 -6.64 -4.12 -7.81
N GLN A 115 -7.15 -5.23 -8.33
CA GLN A 115 -8.55 -5.63 -8.11
C GLN A 115 -8.88 -5.79 -6.62
N ARG A 116 -7.96 -6.37 -5.83
CA ARG A 116 -8.14 -6.49 -4.38
C ARG A 116 -8.08 -5.15 -3.65
N LEU A 117 -7.35 -4.16 -4.17
CA LEU A 117 -7.34 -2.79 -3.64
C LEU A 117 -8.61 -2.02 -3.98
N VAL A 118 -9.09 -2.12 -5.23
CA VAL A 118 -10.31 -1.42 -5.68
C VAL A 118 -11.55 -1.97 -4.98
N ASN A 119 -11.59 -3.28 -4.74
CA ASN A 119 -12.71 -3.98 -4.10
C ASN A 119 -12.40 -4.30 -2.63
N CYS A 120 -11.61 -3.47 -1.94
CA CYS A 120 -11.19 -3.73 -0.57
C CYS A 120 -12.35 -3.75 0.44
N ASP A 121 -13.45 -3.06 0.15
CA ASP A 121 -14.65 -3.05 0.98
C ASP A 121 -15.49 -4.33 0.83
N GLY A 122 -15.06 -5.25 -0.05
CA GLY A 122 -15.71 -6.53 -0.30
C GLY A 122 -16.99 -6.44 -1.13
N GLY A 123 -17.68 -7.57 -1.25
CA GLY A 123 -18.97 -7.69 -1.95
C GLY A 123 -18.88 -8.43 -3.29
N GLU A 124 -19.96 -8.36 -4.07
CA GLU A 124 -20.04 -8.99 -5.38
C GLU A 124 -19.86 -7.97 -6.50
N VAL A 125 -18.92 -8.25 -7.39
CA VAL A 125 -18.65 -7.43 -8.59
C VAL A 125 -19.11 -8.21 -9.80
N ALA A 126 -20.05 -7.64 -10.56
CA ALA A 126 -20.51 -8.23 -11.80
C ALA A 126 -19.34 -8.35 -12.80
N ALA A 127 -19.19 -9.50 -13.44
CA ALA A 127 -18.19 -9.65 -14.48
C ALA A 127 -18.60 -8.88 -15.75
N ASP A 128 -17.65 -8.16 -16.32
CA ASP A 128 -17.82 -7.54 -17.63
C ASP A 128 -18.11 -8.61 -18.69
N GLY A 129 -19.18 -8.42 -19.48
CA GLY A 129 -19.49 -9.30 -20.61
C GLY A 129 -20.29 -10.56 -20.29
N GLY A 130 -21.01 -10.60 -19.16
CA GLY A 130 -21.98 -11.66 -18.86
C GLY A 130 -21.41 -12.92 -18.21
N GLY A 131 -20.22 -12.81 -17.60
CA GLY A 131 -19.65 -13.86 -16.74
C GLY A 131 -20.31 -13.92 -15.36
N GLU A 132 -19.91 -14.91 -14.56
CA GLU A 132 -20.31 -15.01 -13.16
C GLU A 132 -19.73 -13.87 -12.33
N ALA A 133 -20.51 -13.36 -11.38
CA ALA A 133 -20.04 -12.33 -10.45
C ALA A 133 -18.85 -12.84 -9.63
N VAL A 134 -17.88 -11.97 -9.37
CA VAL A 134 -16.71 -12.26 -8.54
C VAL A 134 -16.96 -11.74 -7.14
N HIS A 135 -16.87 -12.61 -6.15
CA HIS A 135 -16.93 -12.24 -4.74
C HIS A 135 -15.55 -11.80 -4.23
N PHE A 136 -15.52 -10.68 -3.52
CA PHE A 136 -14.36 -10.18 -2.80
C PHE A 136 -14.65 -10.15 -1.29
N ASP A 137 -13.73 -10.70 -0.51
CA ASP A 137 -13.74 -10.54 0.94
C ASP A 137 -13.30 -9.11 1.31
N GLU A 138 -13.94 -8.53 2.31
CA GLU A 138 -13.47 -7.29 2.93
C GLU A 138 -12.01 -7.45 3.37
N THR A 139 -11.15 -6.51 2.96
CA THR A 139 -9.72 -6.56 3.17
C THR A 139 -9.22 -5.19 3.62
N PRO A 140 -8.92 -5.00 4.91
CA PRO A 140 -8.31 -3.77 5.42
C PRO A 140 -7.03 -3.41 4.66
N VAL A 141 -6.93 -2.14 4.26
CA VAL A 141 -5.73 -1.59 3.61
C VAL A 141 -5.01 -0.67 4.59
N LEU A 142 -3.84 -1.09 5.04
CA LEU A 142 -3.05 -0.42 6.07
C LEU A 142 -1.97 0.47 5.45
N LEU A 143 -1.84 1.71 5.93
CA LEU A 143 -0.86 2.66 5.42
C LEU A 143 0.35 2.81 6.35
N PHE A 144 1.54 2.61 5.78
CA PHE A 144 2.82 2.88 6.41
C PHE A 144 3.59 3.90 5.58
N CYS A 145 3.75 5.11 6.12
CA CYS A 145 4.45 6.20 5.44
C CYS A 145 5.81 6.48 6.08
N ARG A 146 6.76 6.93 5.28
CA ARG A 146 8.03 7.46 5.79
C ARG A 146 8.61 8.50 4.86
N GLU A 147 9.48 9.31 5.43
CA GLU A 147 10.53 10.00 4.70
C GLU A 147 11.64 9.01 4.33
N GLU A 148 12.34 9.27 3.22
CA GLU A 148 13.45 8.41 2.82
C GLU A 148 14.54 8.34 3.90
N GLY A 149 15.00 7.13 4.20
CA GLY A 149 15.95 6.88 5.29
C GLY A 149 15.36 6.80 6.70
N GLN A 150 14.09 7.17 6.89
CA GLN A 150 13.43 7.13 8.21
C GLN A 150 12.65 5.82 8.46
N GLY A 151 12.20 5.65 9.70
CA GLY A 151 11.27 4.58 10.09
C GLY A 151 9.85 4.83 9.58
N TYR A 152 9.05 3.77 9.45
CA TYR A 152 7.66 3.88 9.01
C TYR A 152 6.75 4.34 10.15
N VAL A 153 5.95 5.38 9.90
CA VAL A 153 4.81 5.77 10.71
C VAL A 153 3.59 4.96 10.28
N TYR A 154 2.92 4.30 11.22
CA TYR A 154 1.64 3.68 10.94
C TYR A 154 0.53 4.74 10.91
N CYS A 155 -0.08 4.93 9.74
CA CYS A 155 -1.06 5.98 9.48
C CYS A 155 -2.52 5.46 9.57
N GLY A 156 -2.71 4.20 9.95
CA GLY A 156 -4.04 3.62 10.08
C GLY A 156 -4.54 2.94 8.81
N GLU A 157 -5.86 2.77 8.76
CA GLU A 157 -6.59 2.14 7.66
C GLU A 157 -7.01 3.15 6.58
N LEU A 158 -7.18 2.64 5.36
CA LEU A 158 -7.58 3.40 4.18
C LEU A 158 -8.96 2.98 3.71
N ALA A 159 -9.80 3.97 3.43
CA ALA A 159 -11.01 3.81 2.63
C ALA A 159 -10.72 4.19 1.17
N TYR A 160 -11.19 3.37 0.24
CA TYR A 160 -11.01 3.60 -1.19
C TYR A 160 -11.92 4.74 -1.68
N LEU A 161 -11.33 5.78 -2.28
CA LEU A 161 -12.10 6.89 -2.88
C LEU A 161 -12.16 6.82 -4.41
N GLY A 162 -11.12 6.28 -5.04
CA GLY A 162 -11.05 6.20 -6.49
C GLY A 162 -9.64 5.98 -7.03
N HIS A 163 -9.54 5.71 -8.33
CA HIS A 163 -8.27 5.68 -9.04
C HIS A 163 -8.41 6.20 -10.48
N ASP A 164 -7.28 6.49 -11.12
CA ASP A 164 -7.21 6.85 -12.54
C ASP A 164 -6.62 5.68 -13.35
N PRO A 165 -7.46 4.86 -14.04
CA PRO A 165 -7.01 3.66 -14.75
C PRO A 165 -6.28 3.98 -16.07
N ALA A 166 -6.49 5.18 -16.63
CA ALA A 166 -5.83 5.60 -17.88
C ALA A 166 -4.39 6.06 -17.63
N ARG A 167 -4.02 6.32 -16.37
CA ARG A 167 -2.69 6.76 -16.00
C ARG A 167 -1.76 5.58 -15.73
N ILE A 168 -0.54 5.67 -16.24
CA ILE A 168 0.53 4.69 -15.99
C ILE A 168 1.70 5.41 -15.30
N PRO A 169 2.05 5.03 -14.06
CA PRO A 169 1.35 4.09 -13.19
C PRO A 169 0.00 4.60 -12.70
N ILE A 170 -0.88 3.66 -12.31
CA ILE A 170 -2.19 3.98 -11.74
C ILE A 170 -2.02 4.83 -10.48
N ARG A 171 -2.83 5.88 -10.41
CA ARG A 171 -2.91 6.76 -9.25
C ARG A 171 -4.19 6.46 -8.48
N PHE A 172 -4.04 6.13 -7.21
CA PHE A 172 -5.14 5.97 -6.28
C PHE A 172 -5.33 7.23 -5.43
N VAL A 173 -6.55 7.41 -4.96
CA VAL A 173 -6.93 8.35 -3.90
C VAL A 173 -7.54 7.53 -2.78
N TRP A 174 -7.03 7.73 -1.57
CA TRP A 174 -7.49 7.06 -0.36
C TRP A 174 -7.81 8.08 0.71
N GLN A 175 -8.80 7.77 1.55
CA GLN A 175 -9.09 8.51 2.77
C GLN A 175 -8.53 7.76 3.97
N LEU A 176 -7.93 8.48 4.93
CA LEU A 176 -7.56 7.90 6.23
C LEU A 176 -8.80 7.81 7.11
N THR A 177 -9.23 6.59 7.44
CA THR A 177 -10.38 6.38 8.35
C THR A 177 -10.04 6.77 9.79
N ASP A 178 -8.75 6.73 10.14
CA ASP A 178 -8.23 7.00 11.48
C ASP A 178 -7.75 8.44 11.66
N TYR A 179 -8.06 9.33 10.72
CA TYR A 179 -7.53 10.70 10.67
C TYR A 179 -7.70 11.45 12.00
N GLU A 180 -8.88 11.37 12.62
CA GLU A 180 -9.18 12.10 13.85
C GLU A 180 -8.28 11.70 15.02
N GLN A 181 -7.84 10.43 15.07
CA GLN A 181 -6.90 9.96 16.11
C GLN A 181 -5.44 10.26 15.74
N LEU A 182 -5.17 10.54 14.46
CA LEU A 182 -3.84 10.65 13.88
C LEU A 182 -3.36 12.10 13.73
N LYS A 183 -4.28 13.05 13.49
CA LYS A 183 -3.97 14.43 13.06
C LYS A 183 -3.05 15.22 13.99
N ASP A 184 -3.05 14.89 15.27
CA ASP A 184 -2.24 15.54 16.30
C ASP A 184 -0.95 14.78 16.64
N ALA A 185 -0.72 13.62 16.03
CA ALA A 185 0.48 12.83 16.27
C ALA A 185 1.71 13.50 15.60
N PRO A 186 2.77 13.85 16.36
CA PRO A 186 3.91 14.56 15.80
C PRO A 186 4.58 13.87 14.59
N PRO A 187 4.78 12.54 14.58
CA PRO A 187 5.35 11.85 13.41
C PRO A 187 4.49 12.02 12.16
N PHE A 188 3.16 12.01 12.30
CA PHE A 188 2.24 12.21 11.18
C PHE A 188 2.24 13.66 10.70
N GLN A 189 2.21 14.62 11.63
CA GLN A 189 2.28 16.04 11.28
C GLN A 189 3.53 16.38 10.47
N SER A 190 4.68 15.78 10.80
CA SER A 190 5.91 15.93 10.00
C SER A 190 5.72 15.45 8.56
N LEU A 191 5.13 14.27 8.34
CA LEU A 191 4.86 13.74 7.00
C LEU A 191 3.95 14.68 6.20
N VAL A 192 2.89 15.20 6.82
CA VAL A 192 1.93 16.11 6.19
C VAL A 192 2.56 17.47 5.88
N ALA A 193 3.31 18.04 6.83
CA ALA A 193 4.00 19.33 6.66
C ALA A 193 5.01 19.28 5.50
N ASN A 194 5.77 18.19 5.41
CA ASN A 194 6.74 17.99 4.35
C ASN A 194 6.09 17.88 2.96
N CYS A 195 4.89 17.29 2.88
CA CYS A 195 4.10 17.31 1.64
C CYS A 195 3.67 18.74 1.24
N ARG A 196 3.30 19.60 2.21
CA ARG A 196 2.85 20.98 1.95
C ARG A 196 3.98 21.92 1.52
N ASN A 197 5.12 21.88 2.21
CA ASN A 197 6.26 22.76 1.95
C ASN A 197 6.81 22.61 0.51
N LEU A 198 6.68 21.42 -0.07
CA LEU A 198 7.09 21.12 -1.44
C LEU A 198 6.09 21.59 -2.51
N LEU A 199 4.79 21.69 -2.20
CA LEU A 199 3.82 22.30 -3.10
C LEU A 199 3.96 23.82 -3.14
N ALA A 200 4.46 24.41 -2.04
CA ALA A 200 4.68 25.85 -1.90
C ALA A 200 6.04 26.34 -2.44
N SER A 201 6.99 25.44 -2.70
CA SER A 201 8.32 25.83 -3.19
C SER A 201 8.35 25.94 -4.72
N PRO A 202 8.71 27.10 -5.31
CA PRO A 202 8.93 27.21 -6.75
C PRO A 202 10.10 26.31 -7.15
N ARG A 203 9.96 25.54 -8.23
CA ARG A 203 11.09 24.78 -8.78
C ARG A 203 12.21 25.75 -9.15
N PRO A 204 13.48 25.48 -8.81
CA PRO A 204 14.58 26.10 -9.52
C PRO A 204 14.45 25.71 -10.99
N LEU A 205 14.52 26.70 -11.88
CA LEU A 205 14.67 26.46 -13.31
C LEU A 205 16.05 25.82 -13.49
N GLY A 206 16.05 24.51 -13.75
CA GLY A 206 17.21 23.72 -14.16
C GLY A 206 16.94 23.10 -15.51
#